data_AF-A0A2H9KZV0-F1
#
_entry.id   AF-A0A2H9KZV0-F1
#
_cell.length_a   1.000
_cell.length_b   1.000
_cell.length_c   1.000
_cell.angle_alpha   90.00
_cell.angle_beta   90.00
_cell.angle_gamma   90.00
#
_symmetry.space_group_name_H-M   'P 1'
#
loop_
_entity.id
_entity.type
_entity.pdbx_description
1 polymer ?
#
loop_
_entity_poly.entity_id
_entity_poly.type
_entity_poly.pdbx_seq_one_letter_code
_entity_poly.pdbx_strand_id
1 'polypeptide(L)'
;MAGENMQIFEKDFQSVTKVVLGKALSNHFDYERWLLQNVAPPVEQKSAVSGKSMWTPSYPYYTDASKNAVLLDEAWVEGEKKLSMQEVEKLSVANAKNSLKKISKYSPDVMFGANVNMVKCGVYFWSSNCYMGTWMGKCKNSSYCFWPRNSEYCIGSHFTFSCKFALKCYNSVNLSRCFEVSHSSDCSDCYFCHNCQNMRDSMFCSNAKGLHYAIANRVVGQAEYDRVKKIVLGEVAAKLEKDKKLDLNIFNLGCNGHK
;
A
#
# COMPACT_ATOMS: atom_id res chain seq x y z
N MET A 1 9.44 -4.23 -24.48
CA MET A 1 8.98 -4.42 -23.09
C MET A 1 8.56 -5.89 -22.94
N ALA A 2 8.95 -6.58 -21.87
CA ALA A 2 8.36 -7.89 -21.58
C ALA A 2 6.86 -7.70 -21.31
N GLY A 3 6.02 -8.62 -21.79
CA GLY A 3 4.56 -8.51 -21.60
C GLY A 3 4.20 -8.47 -20.11
N GLU A 4 3.28 -7.56 -19.73
CA GLU A 4 2.81 -7.43 -18.35
C GLU A 4 2.15 -8.74 -17.90
N ASN A 5 2.74 -9.41 -16.91
CA ASN A 5 2.20 -10.68 -16.43
C ASN A 5 1.13 -10.40 -15.38
N MET A 6 -0.05 -9.98 -15.84
CA MET A 6 -1.19 -9.67 -14.97
C MET A 6 -1.74 -10.90 -14.24
N GLN A 7 -1.51 -12.11 -14.77
CA GLN A 7 -1.97 -13.37 -14.17
C GLN A 7 -1.31 -13.65 -12.81
N ILE A 8 -0.10 -13.12 -12.55
CA ILE A 8 0.56 -13.31 -11.25
C ILE A 8 -0.22 -12.61 -10.13
N PHE A 9 -0.77 -11.42 -10.37
CA PHE A 9 -1.49 -10.63 -9.37
C PHE A 9 -2.80 -11.30 -8.94
N GLU A 10 -3.51 -11.90 -9.91
CA GLU A 10 -4.69 -12.71 -9.65
C GLU A 10 -4.35 -13.98 -8.85
N LYS A 11 -3.30 -14.71 -9.23
CA LYS A 11 -2.81 -15.88 -8.49
C LYS A 11 -2.40 -15.52 -7.06
N ASP A 12 -1.74 -14.38 -6.89
CA ASP A 12 -1.31 -13.90 -5.57
C ASP A 12 -2.51 -13.47 -4.72
N PHE A 13 -3.48 -12.76 -5.29
CA PHE A 13 -4.73 -12.40 -4.61
C PHE A 13 -5.54 -13.62 -4.16
N GLN A 14 -5.74 -14.61 -5.04
CA GLN A 14 -6.35 -15.90 -4.71
C GLN A 14 -5.60 -16.61 -3.58
N SER A 15 -4.27 -16.55 -3.58
CA SER A 15 -3.42 -17.16 -2.55
C SER A 15 -3.50 -16.44 -1.19
N VAL A 16 -3.49 -15.10 -1.17
CA VAL A 16 -3.68 -14.33 0.08
C VAL A 16 -5.06 -14.61 0.66
N THR A 17 -6.11 -14.41 -0.14
CA THR A 17 -7.50 -14.55 0.32
C THR A 17 -7.78 -15.97 0.83
N LYS A 18 -7.31 -17.01 0.13
CA LYS A 18 -7.43 -18.41 0.59
C LYS A 18 -6.91 -18.63 2.00
N VAL A 19 -5.76 -18.06 2.36
CA VAL A 19 -5.17 -18.34 3.69
C VAL A 19 -5.58 -17.32 4.75
N VAL A 20 -5.77 -16.06 4.38
CA VAL A 20 -6.16 -15.01 5.33
C VAL A 20 -7.67 -15.11 5.68
N LEU A 21 -8.52 -15.42 4.70
CA LEU A 21 -9.98 -15.46 4.84
C LEU A 21 -10.55 -16.90 4.82
N GLY A 22 -9.72 -17.92 4.62
CA GLY A 22 -10.18 -19.31 4.43
C GLY A 22 -10.81 -19.60 3.07
N LYS A 23 -10.95 -18.61 2.18
CA LYS A 23 -11.57 -18.76 0.85
C LYS A 23 -10.80 -17.97 -0.21
N ALA A 24 -10.45 -18.64 -1.31
CA ALA A 24 -9.89 -17.97 -2.48
C ALA A 24 -10.98 -17.10 -3.12
N LEU A 25 -10.70 -15.80 -3.27
CA LEU A 25 -11.51 -14.88 -4.05
C LEU A 25 -10.81 -14.65 -5.39
N SER A 26 -11.58 -14.49 -6.47
CA SER A 26 -11.07 -14.25 -7.83
C SER A 26 -11.47 -12.87 -8.35
N ASN A 27 -10.82 -12.44 -9.44
CA ASN A 27 -10.95 -11.13 -10.08
C ASN A 27 -10.52 -9.97 -9.15
N HIS A 28 -9.23 -9.86 -8.84
CA HIS A 28 -8.73 -8.88 -7.87
C HIS A 28 -9.13 -7.42 -8.18
N PHE A 29 -9.40 -7.08 -9.44
CA PHE A 29 -9.88 -5.75 -9.86
C PHE A 29 -11.25 -5.39 -9.28
N ASP A 30 -12.16 -6.36 -9.14
CA ASP A 30 -13.50 -6.14 -8.55
C ASP A 30 -13.39 -5.56 -7.12
N TYR A 31 -12.29 -5.88 -6.44
CA TYR A 31 -11.99 -5.52 -5.07
C TYR A 31 -11.21 -4.22 -4.93
N GLU A 32 -10.73 -3.60 -6.01
CA GLU A 32 -9.80 -2.46 -6.00
C GLU A 32 -10.27 -1.31 -5.10
N ARG A 33 -11.54 -0.89 -5.24
CA ARG A 33 -12.11 0.19 -4.41
C ARG A 33 -12.08 -0.14 -2.92
N TRP A 34 -12.45 -1.37 -2.56
CA TRP A 34 -12.37 -1.80 -1.17
C TRP A 34 -10.90 -1.89 -0.74
N LEU A 35 -10.02 -2.50 -1.54
CA LEU A 35 -8.59 -2.65 -1.27
C LEU A 35 -7.87 -1.31 -1.05
N LEU A 36 -8.33 -0.22 -1.67
CA LEU A 36 -7.79 1.14 -1.50
C LEU A 36 -8.42 1.97 -0.37
N GLN A 37 -9.52 1.53 0.24
CA GLN A 37 -10.14 2.25 1.38
C GLN A 37 -9.10 2.53 2.51
N ASN A 38 -8.97 3.77 2.97
CA ASN A 38 -7.97 4.20 3.98
C ASN A 38 -6.48 3.97 3.58
N VAL A 39 -6.20 3.56 2.34
CA VAL A 39 -4.84 3.43 1.77
C VAL A 39 -4.62 4.64 0.86
N ALA A 40 -3.43 5.24 0.88
CA ALA A 40 -3.10 6.29 -0.09
C ALA A 40 -2.62 5.63 -1.40
N PRO A 41 -3.40 5.67 -2.50
CA PRO A 41 -3.05 4.99 -3.75
C PRO A 41 -1.88 5.70 -4.47
N PRO A 42 -1.22 5.07 -5.45
CA PRO A 42 -0.43 5.82 -6.40
C PRO A 42 -1.35 6.70 -7.27
N VAL A 43 -0.87 7.87 -7.66
CA VAL A 43 -1.55 8.82 -8.55
C VAL A 43 -0.88 8.74 -9.92
N GLU A 44 -1.67 8.59 -10.98
CA GLU A 44 -1.17 8.77 -12.34
C GLU A 44 -0.93 10.26 -12.59
N GLN A 45 0.29 10.60 -13.01
CA GLN A 45 0.67 11.92 -13.49
C GLN A 45 1.13 11.82 -14.95
N LYS A 46 1.30 12.98 -15.60
CA LYS A 46 1.84 13.08 -16.96
C LYS A 46 3.15 13.85 -16.89
N SER A 47 4.18 13.36 -17.58
CA SER A 47 5.42 14.10 -17.76
C SER A 47 5.15 15.48 -18.36
N ALA A 48 5.77 16.51 -17.78
CA ALA A 48 5.73 17.87 -18.28
C ALA A 48 6.59 18.12 -19.53
N VAL A 49 7.23 17.08 -20.08
CA VAL A 49 8.03 17.11 -21.32
C VAL A 49 7.34 16.27 -22.42
N SER A 50 7.15 14.96 -22.21
CA SER A 50 6.53 14.09 -23.24
C SER A 50 5.03 13.83 -23.09
N GLY A 51 4.43 14.18 -21.95
CA GLY A 51 3.04 13.80 -21.64
C GLY A 51 2.83 12.31 -21.35
N LYS A 52 3.89 11.48 -21.34
CA LYS A 52 3.82 10.06 -20.96
C LYS A 52 3.34 9.90 -19.52
N SER A 53 2.65 8.80 -19.23
CA SER A 53 2.19 8.46 -17.88
C SER A 53 3.35 8.11 -16.94
N MET A 54 3.23 8.53 -15.69
CA MET A 54 4.09 8.12 -14.57
C MET A 54 3.24 7.96 -13.30
N TRP A 55 3.77 7.29 -12.28
CA TRP A 55 3.02 6.99 -11.06
C TRP A 55 3.74 7.57 -9.85
N THR A 56 3.04 8.38 -9.04
CA THR A 56 3.64 9.02 -7.86
C THR A 56 2.88 8.67 -6.59
N PRO A 57 3.47 8.83 -5.40
CA PRO A 57 2.73 8.91 -4.15
C PRO A 57 1.60 9.97 -4.21
N SER A 58 0.48 9.75 -3.54
CA SER A 58 -0.64 10.72 -3.45
C SER A 58 -0.43 11.82 -2.39
N TYR A 59 0.81 12.25 -2.17
CA TYR A 59 1.13 13.26 -1.16
C TYR A 59 1.29 14.64 -1.81
N PRO A 60 0.93 15.74 -1.11
CA PRO A 60 1.09 17.12 -1.59
C PRO A 60 2.46 17.41 -2.22
N TYR A 61 3.54 16.91 -1.60
CA TYR A 61 4.91 17.02 -2.12
C TYR A 61 5.07 16.55 -3.58
N TYR A 62 4.34 15.51 -4.00
CA TYR A 62 4.36 14.99 -5.37
C TYR A 62 3.23 15.54 -6.24
N THR A 63 2.03 15.76 -5.68
CA THR A 63 0.86 16.19 -6.45
C THR A 63 0.91 17.67 -6.79
N ASP A 64 1.41 18.52 -5.90
CA ASP A 64 1.40 19.97 -6.07
C ASP A 64 2.52 20.40 -7.04
N ALA A 65 3.62 19.67 -7.03
CA ALA A 65 4.75 19.85 -7.93
C ALA A 65 4.55 19.18 -9.32
N SER A 66 3.52 18.35 -9.50
CA SER A 66 3.23 17.53 -10.70
C SER A 66 3.41 18.24 -12.06
N LYS A 67 3.08 19.53 -12.15
CA LYS A 67 3.26 20.37 -13.36
C LYS A 67 4.71 20.49 -13.84
N ASN A 68 5.66 20.09 -13.01
CA ASN A 68 7.10 20.05 -13.26
C ASN A 68 7.71 18.65 -13.16
N ALA A 69 6.90 17.61 -12.91
CA ALA A 69 7.37 16.23 -12.91
C ALA A 69 7.77 15.80 -14.34
N VAL A 70 8.89 15.10 -14.44
CA VAL A 70 9.39 14.48 -15.69
C VAL A 70 9.87 13.06 -15.40
N LEU A 71 9.82 12.18 -16.41
CA LEU A 71 10.34 10.81 -16.29
C LEU A 71 11.85 10.82 -16.01
N LEU A 72 12.35 9.71 -15.48
CA LEU A 72 13.76 9.58 -15.11
C LEU A 72 14.73 9.74 -16.30
N ASP A 73 14.34 9.33 -17.52
CA ASP A 73 15.14 9.52 -18.74
C ASP A 73 15.17 10.99 -19.19
N GLU A 74 14.04 11.68 -19.12
CA GLU A 74 13.90 13.11 -19.41
C GLU A 74 14.65 13.99 -18.41
N ALA A 75 14.70 13.59 -17.14
CA ALA A 75 15.35 14.32 -16.06
C ALA A 75 16.85 14.55 -16.31
N TRP A 76 17.53 13.61 -16.97
CA TRP A 76 18.94 13.78 -17.37
C TRP A 76 19.12 14.91 -18.38
N VAL A 77 18.19 15.04 -19.34
CA VAL A 77 18.23 16.10 -20.36
C VAL A 77 17.84 17.45 -19.77
N GLU A 78 16.80 17.48 -18.92
CA GLU A 78 16.37 18.70 -18.23
C GLU A 78 17.41 19.21 -17.22
N GLY A 79 18.15 18.29 -16.57
CA GLY A 79 19.18 18.60 -15.57
C GLY A 79 20.41 19.34 -16.11
N GLU A 80 20.68 19.27 -17.42
CA GLU A 80 21.76 20.05 -18.04
C GLU A 80 21.44 21.54 -18.18
N LYS A 81 20.18 21.94 -18.00
CA LYS A 81 19.78 23.35 -18.06
C LYS A 81 20.33 24.11 -16.86
N LYS A 82 21.03 25.22 -17.14
CA LYS A 82 21.68 26.06 -16.14
C LYS A 82 21.21 27.51 -16.28
N LEU A 83 21.19 28.25 -15.18
CA LEU A 83 21.10 29.71 -15.20
C LEU A 83 22.47 30.28 -15.61
N SER A 84 22.45 31.39 -16.34
CA SER A 84 23.63 32.23 -16.56
C SER A 84 23.99 33.01 -15.29
N MET A 85 25.23 33.48 -15.17
CA MET A 85 25.66 34.29 -14.03
C MET A 85 24.76 35.53 -13.82
N GLN A 86 24.33 36.18 -14.90
CA GLN A 86 23.43 37.34 -14.83
C GLN A 86 22.02 36.98 -14.32
N GLU A 87 21.52 35.77 -14.59
CA GLU A 87 20.26 35.27 -14.03
C GLU A 87 20.41 34.94 -12.53
N VAL A 88 21.59 34.46 -12.11
CA VAL A 88 21.92 34.18 -10.70
C VAL A 88 22.12 35.45 -9.88
N GLU A 89 22.86 36.44 -10.40
CA GLU A 89 23.08 37.75 -9.75
C GLU A 89 21.77 38.52 -9.52
N LYS A 90 20.79 38.32 -10.40
CA LYS A 90 19.45 38.92 -10.28
C LYS A 90 18.47 38.06 -9.46
N LEU A 91 18.86 36.87 -9.00
CA LEU A 91 17.98 35.97 -8.27
C LEU A 91 17.65 36.54 -6.89
N SER A 92 16.37 36.56 -6.56
CA SER A 92 15.86 36.95 -5.24
C SER A 92 14.65 36.10 -4.88
N VAL A 93 14.30 36.02 -3.60
CA VAL A 93 13.09 35.32 -3.14
C VAL A 93 11.83 35.83 -3.85
N ALA A 94 11.75 37.15 -4.11
CA ALA A 94 10.62 37.78 -4.79
C ALA A 94 10.46 37.36 -6.26
N ASN A 95 11.55 37.00 -6.96
CA ASN A 95 11.51 36.59 -8.37
C ASN A 95 11.79 35.10 -8.62
N ALA A 96 12.17 34.33 -7.58
CA ALA A 96 12.62 32.94 -7.69
C ALA A 96 11.69 32.04 -8.51
N LYS A 97 10.37 32.15 -8.34
CA LYS A 97 9.38 31.38 -9.12
C LYS A 97 9.53 31.56 -10.65
N ASN A 98 9.89 32.77 -11.09
CA ASN A 98 10.06 33.09 -12.50
C ASN A 98 11.49 32.77 -12.95
N SER A 99 12.49 33.20 -12.18
CA SER A 99 13.92 33.00 -12.48
C SER A 99 14.31 31.52 -12.54
N LEU A 100 13.78 30.69 -11.64
CA LEU A 100 14.07 29.25 -11.58
C LEU A 100 13.26 28.42 -12.58
N LYS A 101 12.28 28.99 -13.30
CA LYS A 101 11.37 28.25 -14.20
C LYS A 101 12.10 27.42 -15.28
N LYS A 102 13.28 27.86 -15.70
CA LYS A 102 14.16 27.17 -16.67
C LYS A 102 14.73 25.85 -16.13
N ILE A 103 14.89 25.75 -14.81
CA ILE A 103 15.53 24.64 -14.09
C ILE A 103 14.59 24.00 -13.06
N SER A 104 13.29 24.26 -13.14
CA SER A 104 12.31 23.82 -12.13
C SER A 104 11.74 22.42 -12.37
N LYS A 105 12.24 21.68 -13.36
CA LYS A 105 11.83 20.29 -13.63
C LYS A 105 12.54 19.33 -12.69
N TYR A 106 11.84 18.29 -12.27
CA TYR A 106 12.36 17.27 -11.37
C TYR A 106 11.73 15.91 -11.71
N SER A 107 12.39 14.81 -11.34
CA SER A 107 11.74 13.50 -11.40
C SER A 107 11.26 13.08 -10.02
N PRO A 108 9.99 12.65 -9.87
CA PRO A 108 9.54 11.89 -8.71
C PRO A 108 9.96 10.41 -8.78
N ASP A 109 10.49 9.94 -9.92
CA ASP A 109 10.89 8.56 -10.11
C ASP A 109 12.22 8.25 -9.43
N VAL A 110 12.27 7.12 -8.73
CA VAL A 110 13.50 6.55 -8.17
C VAL A 110 13.47 5.07 -8.50
N MET A 111 14.30 4.64 -9.45
CA MET A 111 14.33 3.27 -9.97
C MET A 111 15.76 2.74 -9.96
N PHE A 112 16.05 1.71 -9.16
CA PHE A 112 17.39 1.11 -9.14
C PHE A 112 17.39 -0.37 -8.74
N GLY A 113 18.48 -1.07 -9.07
CA GLY A 113 18.61 -2.52 -8.88
C GLY A 113 17.80 -3.35 -9.88
N ALA A 114 17.79 -4.67 -9.68
CA ALA A 114 17.02 -5.60 -10.51
C ALA A 114 15.53 -5.50 -10.16
N ASN A 115 14.69 -5.12 -11.13
CA ASN A 115 13.24 -5.02 -10.96
C ASN A 115 12.52 -5.76 -12.10
N VAL A 116 11.44 -6.48 -11.78
CA VAL A 116 10.74 -7.37 -12.73
C VAL A 116 9.23 -7.25 -12.59
N ASN A 117 8.50 -7.08 -13.70
CA ASN A 117 7.03 -7.02 -13.72
C ASN A 117 6.46 -5.98 -12.72
N MET A 118 6.86 -4.73 -12.91
CA MET A 118 6.43 -3.57 -12.14
C MET A 118 5.35 -2.83 -12.93
N VAL A 119 4.08 -2.99 -12.55
CA VAL A 119 2.92 -2.48 -13.32
C VAL A 119 2.25 -1.37 -12.53
N LYS A 120 2.10 -0.18 -13.14
CA LYS A 120 1.57 1.03 -12.48
C LYS A 120 2.31 1.42 -11.18
N CYS A 121 3.62 1.17 -11.12
CA CYS A 121 4.45 1.45 -9.95
C CYS A 121 5.34 2.69 -10.14
N GLY A 122 5.66 3.36 -9.03
CA GLY A 122 6.63 4.46 -9.00
C GLY A 122 7.44 4.47 -7.71
N VAL A 123 8.71 4.90 -7.77
CA VAL A 123 9.70 4.72 -6.69
C VAL A 123 9.83 3.25 -6.25
N TYR A 124 10.80 2.52 -6.80
CA TYR A 124 11.00 1.10 -6.48
C TYR A 124 12.45 0.62 -6.64
N PHE A 125 12.81 -0.37 -5.83
CA PHE A 125 14.16 -0.95 -5.85
C PHE A 125 14.18 -2.39 -5.34
N TRP A 126 14.91 -3.25 -6.08
CA TRP A 126 15.01 -4.70 -5.87
C TRP A 126 13.64 -5.42 -5.74
N SER A 127 12.65 -5.01 -6.53
CA SER A 127 11.26 -5.48 -6.40
C SER A 127 10.78 -6.29 -7.60
N SER A 128 9.89 -7.26 -7.36
CA SER A 128 9.35 -8.14 -8.40
C SER A 128 7.86 -8.39 -8.23
N ASN A 129 7.12 -8.45 -9.34
CA ASN A 129 5.67 -8.65 -9.38
C ASN A 129 4.96 -7.66 -8.44
N CYS A 130 4.98 -6.38 -8.79
CA CYS A 130 4.24 -5.36 -8.04
C CYS A 130 3.20 -4.67 -8.94
N TYR A 131 1.98 -4.52 -8.42
CA TYR A 131 0.88 -3.83 -9.10
C TYR A 131 0.43 -2.60 -8.32
N MET A 132 0.38 -1.45 -8.99
CA MET A 132 -0.26 -0.23 -8.51
C MET A 132 0.17 0.16 -7.08
N GLY A 133 1.48 0.32 -6.91
CA GLY A 133 2.07 0.70 -5.63
C GLY A 133 3.32 1.57 -5.76
N THR A 134 3.60 2.37 -4.74
CA THR A 134 4.77 3.25 -4.71
C THR A 134 5.63 3.07 -3.47
N TRP A 135 6.91 3.45 -3.57
CA TRP A 135 7.96 3.19 -2.58
C TRP A 135 8.25 1.69 -2.35
N MET A 136 8.24 0.86 -3.40
CA MET A 136 8.40 -0.60 -3.27
C MET A 136 9.87 -1.01 -3.06
N GLY A 137 10.25 -1.32 -1.82
CA GLY A 137 11.62 -1.69 -1.46
C GLY A 137 11.80 -3.15 -1.07
N LYS A 138 12.55 -3.92 -1.88
CA LYS A 138 12.72 -5.39 -1.70
C LYS A 138 11.37 -6.12 -1.60
N CYS A 139 10.41 -5.74 -2.43
CA CYS A 139 9.07 -6.31 -2.43
C CYS A 139 8.95 -7.45 -3.44
N LYS A 140 8.31 -8.54 -3.05
CA LYS A 140 7.88 -9.60 -3.95
C LYS A 140 6.37 -9.72 -3.85
N ASN A 141 5.69 -9.83 -5.00
CA ASN A 141 4.28 -10.20 -5.12
C ASN A 141 3.38 -9.30 -4.22
N SER A 142 3.24 -8.03 -4.57
CA SER A 142 2.56 -7.02 -3.74
C SER A 142 1.72 -6.06 -4.58
N SER A 143 0.50 -5.75 -4.13
CA SER A 143 -0.45 -4.95 -4.93
C SER A 143 -1.09 -3.85 -4.09
N TYR A 144 -1.47 -2.72 -4.70
CA TYR A 144 -2.20 -1.63 -4.02
C TYR A 144 -1.44 -1.04 -2.81
N CYS A 145 -0.11 -0.90 -2.91
CA CYS A 145 0.77 -0.66 -1.74
C CYS A 145 1.46 0.71 -1.73
N PHE A 146 1.65 1.25 -0.53
CA PHE A 146 2.49 2.39 -0.23
C PHE A 146 3.56 1.99 0.80
N TRP A 147 4.84 2.11 0.41
CA TRP A 147 6.07 1.70 1.13
C TRP A 147 5.94 0.49 2.08
N PRO A 148 5.85 -0.74 1.54
CA PRO A 148 6.15 -1.95 2.31
C PRO A 148 7.63 -2.36 2.12
N ARG A 149 8.20 -3.08 3.10
CA ARG A 149 9.50 -3.81 2.99
C ARG A 149 9.53 -4.95 4.02
N ASN A 150 9.88 -6.20 3.76
CA ASN A 150 10.30 -6.86 2.53
C ASN A 150 9.27 -8.00 2.28
N SER A 151 8.38 -7.83 1.30
CA SER A 151 7.09 -8.54 1.22
C SER A 151 7.16 -9.93 0.59
N GLU A 152 6.28 -10.82 1.07
CA GLU A 152 5.82 -12.04 0.39
C GLU A 152 4.47 -12.54 1.02
N TYR A 153 3.28 -11.94 0.90
CA TYR A 153 2.69 -10.91 0.00
C TYR A 153 1.83 -9.89 0.83
N CYS A 154 1.57 -8.66 0.36
CA CYS A 154 0.75 -7.63 1.05
C CYS A 154 -0.21 -6.88 0.07
N ILE A 155 -1.51 -6.74 0.37
CA ILE A 155 -2.55 -6.21 -0.57
C ILE A 155 -3.72 -5.51 0.18
N GLY A 156 -4.13 -4.27 -0.03
CA GLY A 156 -3.32 -3.06 -0.24
C GLY A 156 -3.00 -2.38 1.09
N SER A 157 -1.91 -1.62 1.13
CA SER A 157 -1.20 -1.29 2.37
C SER A 157 -0.67 0.13 2.41
N HIS A 158 -0.69 0.76 3.58
CA HIS A 158 -0.02 2.04 3.87
C HIS A 158 0.15 2.17 5.40
N PHE A 159 1.31 1.94 6.02
CA PHE A 159 2.54 1.25 5.59
C PHE A 159 2.72 -0.07 6.35
N THR A 160 3.42 -1.09 5.81
CA THR A 160 3.60 -2.39 6.51
C THR A 160 4.97 -3.03 6.26
N PHE A 161 5.72 -3.38 7.32
CA PHE A 161 7.11 -3.87 7.19
C PHE A 161 7.48 -4.99 8.20
N SER A 162 7.97 -6.19 7.89
CA SER A 162 7.85 -7.04 6.70
C SER A 162 6.58 -7.91 6.76
N CYS A 163 6.32 -8.71 5.72
CA CYS A 163 4.98 -9.25 5.47
C CYS A 163 4.99 -10.67 4.87
N LYS A 164 4.28 -11.62 5.51
CA LYS A 164 3.88 -12.94 4.96
C LYS A 164 2.58 -13.47 5.61
N PHE A 165 1.35 -13.15 5.23
CA PHE A 165 0.79 -12.49 4.06
C PHE A 165 -0.37 -11.61 4.59
N ALA A 166 -0.55 -10.39 4.11
CA ALA A 166 -1.55 -9.47 4.67
C ALA A 166 -2.58 -9.00 3.64
N LEU A 167 -3.83 -8.86 4.09
CA LEU A 167 -4.92 -8.30 3.29
C LEU A 167 -5.54 -7.11 4.06
N LYS A 168 -5.38 -5.90 3.54
CA LYS A 168 -5.76 -4.60 4.14
C LYS A 168 -5.05 -4.23 5.44
N CYS A 169 -3.83 -3.73 5.34
CA CYS A 169 -2.99 -3.42 6.50
C CYS A 169 -2.54 -1.94 6.52
N TYR A 170 -2.42 -1.39 7.73
CA TYR A 170 -2.05 0.01 7.95
C TYR A 170 -0.92 0.08 8.99
N ASN A 171 -0.07 1.10 8.86
CA ASN A 171 1.03 1.51 9.77
C ASN A 171 1.54 0.44 10.78
N SER A 172 2.19 -0.64 10.31
CA SER A 172 2.49 -1.85 11.13
C SER A 172 3.86 -2.51 10.88
N VAL A 173 4.41 -3.19 11.92
CA VAL A 173 5.74 -3.83 11.92
C VAL A 173 5.85 -5.01 12.93
N ASN A 174 6.09 -6.28 12.62
CA ASN A 174 6.09 -7.05 11.37
C ASN A 174 4.91 -8.06 11.40
N LEU A 175 4.41 -8.57 10.26
CA LEU A 175 3.17 -9.38 10.25
C LEU A 175 3.26 -10.72 9.50
N SER A 176 2.67 -11.77 10.09
CA SER A 176 2.52 -13.11 9.50
C SER A 176 1.08 -13.63 9.58
N ARG A 177 0.33 -13.49 8.47
CA ARG A 177 -1.13 -13.73 8.32
C ARG A 177 -2.00 -12.75 9.12
N CYS A 178 -2.67 -11.82 8.43
CA CYS A 178 -3.52 -10.81 9.08
C CYS A 178 -4.50 -10.13 8.12
N PHE A 179 -5.63 -9.67 8.67
CA PHE A 179 -6.64 -8.87 7.96
C PHE A 179 -7.09 -7.67 8.82
N GLU A 180 -6.99 -6.46 8.27
CA GLU A 180 -7.24 -5.20 9.00
C GLU A 180 -6.56 -5.13 10.37
N VAL A 181 -5.26 -4.88 10.33
CA VAL A 181 -4.44 -4.57 11.51
C VAL A 181 -3.77 -3.22 11.31
N SER A 182 -3.79 -2.39 12.35
CA SER A 182 -3.27 -1.01 12.32
C SER A 182 -2.53 -0.64 13.60
N HIS A 183 -1.48 0.20 13.48
CA HIS A 183 -0.64 0.68 14.58
C HIS A 183 -0.11 -0.43 15.51
N SER A 184 0.10 -1.63 14.98
CA SER A 184 0.39 -2.82 15.78
C SER A 184 1.76 -3.41 15.47
N SER A 185 2.37 -4.01 16.50
CA SER A 185 3.70 -4.63 16.41
C SER A 185 3.75 -6.07 16.92
N ASP A 186 4.55 -6.89 16.26
CA ASP A 186 4.78 -8.31 16.58
C ASP A 186 3.49 -9.13 16.72
N CYS A 187 2.54 -8.90 15.79
CA CYS A 187 1.24 -9.55 15.78
C CYS A 187 1.15 -10.65 14.70
N SER A 188 0.53 -11.78 15.03
CA SER A 188 0.28 -12.90 14.10
C SER A 188 -1.15 -13.46 14.26
N ASP A 189 -1.74 -13.92 13.16
CA ASP A 189 -3.13 -14.43 13.11
C ASP A 189 -4.15 -13.47 13.78
N CYS A 190 -4.01 -12.18 13.45
CA CYS A 190 -4.83 -11.10 14.01
C CYS A 190 -5.84 -10.54 12.99
N TYR A 191 -7.05 -10.27 13.48
CA TYR A 191 -8.21 -9.84 12.68
C TYR A 191 -8.93 -8.66 13.32
N PHE A 192 -9.05 -7.55 12.61
CA PHE A 192 -9.64 -6.31 13.12
C PHE A 192 -9.00 -5.84 14.43
N CYS A 193 -7.68 -5.64 14.43
CA CYS A 193 -6.92 -5.24 15.62
C CYS A 193 -6.30 -3.84 15.47
N HIS A 194 -6.35 -3.03 16.54
CA HIS A 194 -5.83 -1.67 16.56
C HIS A 194 -4.90 -1.41 17.77
N ASN A 195 -3.75 -0.78 17.52
CA ASN A 195 -2.77 -0.40 18.56
C ASN A 195 -2.40 -1.55 19.50
N CYS A 196 -2.05 -2.70 18.93
CA CYS A 196 -1.79 -3.95 19.65
C CYS A 196 -0.30 -4.35 19.61
N GLN A 197 0.20 -5.03 20.64
CA GLN A 197 1.62 -5.42 20.72
C GLN A 197 1.80 -6.87 21.20
N ASN A 198 2.64 -7.65 20.50
CA ASN A 198 2.97 -9.04 20.84
C ASN A 198 1.70 -9.90 21.02
N MET A 199 0.81 -9.90 20.03
CA MET A 199 -0.47 -10.61 20.06
C MET A 199 -0.45 -11.80 19.11
N ARG A 200 -1.17 -12.87 19.48
CA ARG A 200 -1.35 -14.04 18.62
C ARG A 200 -2.78 -14.54 18.69
N ASP A 201 -3.30 -15.07 17.59
CA ASP A 201 -4.63 -15.68 17.51
C ASP A 201 -5.67 -14.81 18.24
N SER A 202 -5.88 -13.61 17.71
CA SER A 202 -6.68 -12.58 18.37
C SER A 202 -7.59 -11.84 17.38
N MET A 203 -8.77 -11.41 17.84
CA MET A 203 -9.69 -10.63 17.00
C MET A 203 -10.42 -9.54 17.78
N PHE A 204 -10.77 -8.46 17.08
CA PHE A 204 -11.51 -7.32 17.62
C PHE A 204 -10.81 -6.67 18.84
N CYS A 205 -9.49 -6.76 18.91
CA CYS A 205 -8.70 -6.31 20.05
C CYS A 205 -8.14 -4.89 19.82
N SER A 206 -8.18 -4.07 20.87
CA SER A 206 -7.80 -2.65 20.83
C SER A 206 -6.98 -2.28 22.07
N ASN A 207 -5.83 -1.63 21.86
CA ASN A 207 -4.89 -1.24 22.95
C ASN A 207 -4.39 -2.43 23.81
N ALA A 208 -4.41 -3.64 23.26
CA ALA A 208 -4.08 -4.88 23.99
C ALA A 208 -2.62 -5.30 23.79
N LYS A 209 -2.05 -6.01 24.78
CA LYS A 209 -0.67 -6.51 24.74
C LYS A 209 -0.57 -7.93 25.27
N GLY A 210 0.21 -8.79 24.61
CA GLY A 210 0.57 -10.11 25.14
C GLY A 210 -0.57 -11.12 25.26
N LEU A 211 -1.70 -10.92 24.57
CA LEU A 211 -2.83 -11.85 24.63
C LEU A 211 -2.75 -12.91 23.54
N HIS A 212 -3.28 -14.09 23.89
CA HIS A 212 -3.37 -15.27 23.05
C HIS A 212 -4.80 -15.82 23.12
N TYR A 213 -5.38 -16.24 21.99
CA TYR A 213 -6.77 -16.72 21.90
C TYR A 213 -7.77 -15.73 22.51
N ALA A 214 -7.70 -14.48 22.04
CA ALA A 214 -8.47 -13.36 22.57
C ALA A 214 -9.53 -12.84 21.61
N ILE A 215 -10.69 -12.49 22.16
CA ILE A 215 -11.80 -11.85 21.45
C ILE A 215 -12.19 -10.62 22.26
N ALA A 216 -12.21 -9.43 21.64
CA ALA A 216 -12.57 -8.18 22.30
C ALA A 216 -11.83 -7.96 23.64
N ASN A 217 -10.49 -8.09 23.61
CA ASN A 217 -9.57 -8.00 24.76
C ASN A 217 -9.76 -9.05 25.87
N ARG A 218 -10.62 -10.06 25.70
CA ARG A 218 -10.81 -11.17 26.65
C ARG A 218 -10.20 -12.46 26.12
N VAL A 219 -9.36 -13.12 26.91
CA VAL A 219 -8.89 -14.49 26.62
C VAL A 219 -10.07 -15.46 26.77
N VAL A 220 -10.35 -16.22 25.72
CA VAL A 220 -11.44 -17.21 25.66
C VAL A 220 -10.95 -18.66 25.55
N GLY A 221 -9.66 -18.85 25.27
CA GLY A 221 -9.06 -20.17 25.03
C GLY A 221 -9.27 -20.65 23.60
N GLN A 222 -8.42 -21.60 23.18
CA GLN A 222 -8.28 -21.98 21.78
C GLN A 222 -9.59 -22.47 21.13
N ALA A 223 -10.31 -23.40 21.77
CA ALA A 223 -11.51 -24.01 21.18
C ALA A 223 -12.62 -22.99 20.88
N GLU A 224 -12.81 -22.00 21.75
CA GLU A 224 -13.78 -20.92 21.54
C GLU A 224 -13.29 -19.90 20.52
N TYR A 225 -12.00 -19.55 20.55
CA TYR A 225 -11.38 -18.70 19.54
C TYR A 225 -11.52 -19.29 18.12
N ASP A 226 -11.18 -20.56 17.93
CA ASP A 226 -11.26 -21.24 16.64
C ASP A 226 -12.71 -21.35 16.13
N ARG A 227 -13.66 -21.58 17.05
CA ARG A 227 -15.11 -21.58 16.74
C ARG A 227 -15.56 -20.23 16.19
N VAL A 228 -15.19 -19.12 16.86
CA VAL A 228 -15.58 -17.77 16.42
C VAL A 228 -14.81 -17.35 15.16
N LYS A 229 -13.52 -17.68 15.04
CA LYS A 229 -12.68 -17.41 13.85
C LYS A 229 -13.32 -17.98 12.59
N LYS A 230 -13.82 -19.22 12.67
CA LYS A 230 -14.53 -19.88 11.56
C LYS A 230 -15.81 -19.14 11.14
N ILE A 231 -16.59 -18.63 12.10
CA ILE A 231 -17.83 -17.87 11.82
C ILE A 231 -17.48 -16.54 11.15
N VAL A 232 -16.63 -15.73 11.79
CA VAL A 232 -16.25 -14.38 11.34
C VAL A 232 -15.64 -14.42 9.94
N LEU A 233 -14.69 -15.33 9.68
CA LEU A 233 -14.04 -15.42 8.36
C LEU A 233 -14.99 -15.95 7.28
N GLY A 234 -15.91 -16.85 7.63
CA GLY A 234 -16.97 -17.31 6.72
C GLY A 234 -17.89 -16.17 6.27
N GLU A 235 -18.34 -15.33 7.21
CA GLU A 235 -19.17 -14.16 6.92
C GLU A 235 -18.42 -13.10 6.11
N VAL A 236 -17.18 -12.77 6.49
CA VAL A 236 -16.33 -11.82 5.75
C VAL A 236 -16.08 -12.31 4.32
N ALA A 237 -15.74 -13.58 4.13
CA ALA A 237 -15.50 -14.16 2.81
C ALA A 237 -16.76 -14.15 1.93
N ALA A 238 -17.92 -14.56 2.47
CA ALA A 238 -19.18 -14.56 1.74
C ALA A 238 -19.63 -13.14 1.35
N LYS A 239 -19.45 -12.17 2.26
CA LYS A 239 -19.79 -10.76 2.00
C LYS A 239 -18.86 -10.14 0.97
N LEU A 240 -17.55 -10.40 1.04
CA LEU A 240 -16.59 -9.95 0.03
C LEU A 240 -16.87 -10.58 -1.34
N GLU A 241 -17.14 -11.88 -1.41
CA GLU A 241 -17.45 -12.56 -2.68
C GLU A 241 -18.68 -11.96 -3.37
N LYS A 242 -19.75 -11.70 -2.59
CA LYS A 242 -21.03 -11.18 -3.06
C LYS A 242 -20.98 -9.68 -3.40
N ASP A 243 -20.53 -8.86 -2.45
CA ASP A 243 -20.67 -7.40 -2.52
C ASP A 243 -19.41 -6.70 -3.06
N LYS A 244 -18.30 -7.43 -3.22
CA LYS A 244 -16.95 -6.93 -3.58
C LYS A 244 -16.37 -5.88 -2.62
N LYS A 245 -17.00 -5.69 -1.46
CA LYS A 245 -16.64 -4.73 -0.42
C LYS A 245 -17.00 -5.23 0.97
N LEU A 246 -16.34 -4.67 1.97
CA LEU A 246 -16.72 -4.79 3.37
C LEU A 246 -16.96 -3.37 3.93
N ASP A 247 -18.18 -3.10 4.40
CA ASP A 247 -18.53 -1.78 4.97
C ASP A 247 -18.00 -1.62 6.40
N LEU A 248 -17.85 -2.73 7.13
CA LEU A 248 -17.23 -2.78 8.45
C LEU A 248 -15.70 -2.82 8.31
N ASN A 249 -15.02 -2.05 9.15
CA ASN A 249 -13.57 -2.00 9.26
C ASN A 249 -13.14 -1.67 10.70
N ILE A 250 -11.84 -1.76 10.98
CA ILE A 250 -11.26 -1.45 12.31
C ILE A 250 -11.60 -0.07 12.89
N PHE A 251 -12.00 0.90 12.06
CA PHE A 251 -12.31 2.26 12.49
C PHE A 251 -13.81 2.50 12.75
N ASN A 252 -14.68 1.57 12.36
CA ASN A 252 -16.14 1.67 12.59
C ASN A 252 -16.77 0.45 13.29
N LEU A 253 -15.98 -0.57 13.61
CA LEU A 253 -16.41 -1.71 14.41
C LEU A 253 -16.90 -1.24 15.80
N GLY A 254 -18.17 -1.51 16.11
CA GLY A 254 -18.80 -1.10 17.37
C GLY A 254 -19.39 0.31 17.36
N CYS A 255 -19.33 1.06 16.25
CA CYS A 255 -20.09 2.29 16.11
C CYS A 255 -21.58 1.97 15.93
N ASN A 256 -22.44 2.63 16.73
CA ASN A 256 -23.89 2.60 16.49
C ASN A 256 -24.19 3.18 15.12
N GLY A 257 -24.82 2.39 14.25
CA GLY A 257 -24.94 2.65 12.82
C GLY A 257 -25.88 3.80 12.44
N HIS A 258 -25.47 5.03 12.68
CA HIS A 258 -25.98 6.20 11.96
C HIS A 258 -25.32 6.25 10.58
N LYS A 259 -26.02 5.69 9.59
CA LYS A 259 -25.84 6.04 8.17
C LYS A 259 -26.55 7.34 7.86
#